data_AF-A0A0J1BPL2-F1
#
_entry.id   AF-A0A0J1BPL2-F1
#
_cell.length_a   1.000
_cell.length_b   1.000
_cell.length_c   1.000
_cell.angle_alpha   90.00
_cell.angle_beta   90.00
_cell.angle_gamma   90.00
#
_symmetry.space_group_name_H-M   'P 1'
#
loop_
_entity.id
_entity.type
_entity.pdbx_description
1 polymer ?
#
loop_
_entity_poly.entity_id
_entity_poly.type
_entity_poly.pdbx_seq_one_letter_code
_entity_poly.pdbx_strand_id
1 'polypeptide(L)'
;MPVNETLGTWSELFMLLAAMTYLVSFIAFAWDMAPHAKTLHAPGQTGRHTEADRALIGAASAGAGNARPLEATDPRAGLGAGDRGRGYRAAARSVLAEHVADAQMRYTGERRPAARVAVTVMVLGFALHTAAVVTRAIAAARVPWGNMYEFSTTGALVVAGVYLVSLWRRDLRFVGVLVSGLVVIMLTAATIGFPTPVGPLVPALQSWWLVIHVSIAVAASGIFTITFAMAVLQLLQARRERTILAGEAPGMGFLAMVPSSQALENLSFRLNAVGFAFWTFTLAAGAIWAEQAWGRYWGWDVKEVWTFVIWVVYAAYMHARATRGWTGTRSAWLSIAGYLCVIFNFVVVNTVFTGLHSYSGL
;
A
#
# COMPACT_ATOMS: atom_id res chain seq x y z
N MET A 1 3.69 10.43 -37.27
CA MET A 1 2.39 11.08 -37.54
C MET A 1 2.34 12.39 -36.77
N PRO A 2 1.67 13.44 -37.29
CA PRO A 2 1.45 14.66 -36.50
C PRO A 2 0.63 14.34 -35.24
N VAL A 3 0.91 15.07 -34.15
CA VAL A 3 0.20 14.92 -32.88
C VAL A 3 -1.26 15.34 -33.06
N ASN A 4 -2.21 14.53 -32.57
CA ASN A 4 -3.63 14.89 -32.60
C ASN A 4 -3.98 15.72 -31.35
N GLU A 5 -4.03 17.04 -31.51
CA GLU A 5 -4.29 17.99 -30.42
C GLU A 5 -5.68 17.81 -29.80
N THR A 6 -6.71 17.50 -30.60
CA THR A 6 -8.08 17.28 -30.10
C THR A 6 -8.15 16.09 -29.14
N LEU A 7 -7.50 14.97 -29.49
CA LEU A 7 -7.39 13.83 -28.58
C LEU A 7 -6.54 14.17 -27.34
N GLY A 8 -5.53 15.03 -27.50
CA GLY A 8 -4.77 15.59 -26.37
C GLY A 8 -5.67 16.32 -25.37
N THR A 9 -6.54 17.22 -25.84
CA THR A 9 -7.50 17.93 -24.98
C THR A 9 -8.50 16.99 -24.31
N TRP A 10 -9.02 15.99 -25.03
CA TRP A 10 -9.90 14.98 -24.42
C TRP A 10 -9.20 14.17 -23.33
N SER A 11 -7.92 13.82 -23.53
CA SER A 11 -7.11 13.18 -22.50
C SER A 11 -7.04 14.03 -21.23
N GLU A 12 -6.84 15.33 -21.35
CA GLU A 12 -6.75 16.23 -20.19
C GLU A 12 -8.09 16.33 -19.44
N LEU A 13 -9.20 16.42 -20.18
CA LEU A 13 -10.55 16.40 -19.60
C LEU A 13 -10.84 15.08 -18.86
N PHE A 14 -10.52 13.93 -19.45
CA PHE A 14 -10.65 12.65 -18.78
C PHE A 14 -9.74 12.55 -17.54
N MET A 15 -8.55 13.16 -17.58
CA MET A 15 -7.65 13.19 -16.42
C MET A 15 -8.23 13.98 -15.26
N LEU A 16 -8.83 15.14 -15.53
CA LEU A 16 -9.55 15.96 -14.54
C LEU A 16 -10.75 15.21 -13.96
N LEU A 17 -11.58 14.59 -14.80
CA LEU A 17 -12.72 13.78 -14.36
C LEU A 17 -12.28 12.60 -13.50
N ALA A 18 -11.19 11.93 -13.88
CA ALA A 18 -10.60 10.86 -13.09
C ALA A 18 -10.13 11.36 -11.72
N ALA A 19 -9.42 12.49 -11.66
CA ALA A 19 -8.94 13.09 -10.41
C ALA A 19 -10.10 13.43 -9.46
N MET A 20 -11.17 14.05 -9.98
CA MET A 20 -12.39 14.33 -9.20
C MET A 20 -13.06 13.04 -8.71
N THR A 21 -13.13 12.02 -9.56
CA THR A 21 -13.73 10.72 -9.20
C THR A 21 -12.92 10.00 -8.12
N TYR A 22 -11.59 10.01 -8.21
CA TYR A 22 -10.72 9.47 -7.15
C TYR A 22 -10.83 10.25 -5.85
N LEU A 23 -11.04 11.57 -5.89
CA LEU A 23 -11.30 12.37 -4.70
C LEU A 23 -12.62 11.95 -4.02
N VAL A 24 -13.68 11.70 -4.78
CA VAL A 24 -14.93 11.17 -4.24
C VAL A 24 -14.72 9.78 -3.63
N SER A 25 -13.94 8.92 -4.30
CA SER A 25 -13.57 7.60 -3.75
C SER A 25 -12.79 7.72 -2.44
N PHE A 26 -11.83 8.64 -2.37
CA PHE A 26 -11.06 8.94 -1.16
C PHE A 26 -11.96 9.38 0.00
N ILE A 27 -12.87 10.33 -0.25
CA ILE A 27 -13.83 10.80 0.75
C ILE A 27 -14.74 9.64 1.20
N ALA A 28 -15.21 8.80 0.28
CA ALA A 28 -16.06 7.66 0.60
C ALA A 28 -15.33 6.60 1.44
N PHE A 29 -14.07 6.29 1.14
CA PHE A 29 -13.26 5.41 1.98
C PHE A 29 -12.99 6.03 3.36
N ALA A 30 -12.68 7.33 3.44
CA ALA A 30 -12.45 8.02 4.70
C ALA A 30 -13.73 8.05 5.55
N TRP A 31 -14.87 8.28 4.92
CA TRP A 31 -16.18 8.24 5.56
C TRP A 31 -16.53 6.83 6.05
N ASP A 32 -16.23 5.78 5.30
CA ASP A 32 -16.44 4.40 5.76
C ASP A 32 -15.60 4.07 7.01
N MET A 33 -14.44 4.72 7.19
CA MET A 33 -13.59 4.57 8.36
C MET A 33 -14.03 5.38 9.60
N ALA A 34 -14.70 6.54 9.42
CA ALA A 34 -14.94 7.51 10.50
C ALA A 34 -16.03 7.13 11.54
N PRO A 35 -17.22 6.59 11.19
CA PRO A 35 -18.25 6.19 12.14
C PRO A 35 -17.78 5.10 13.12
N HIS A 36 -16.93 4.19 12.65
CA HIS A 36 -16.38 3.10 13.45
C HIS A 36 -15.25 3.55 14.39
N ALA A 37 -14.79 4.81 14.27
CA ALA A 37 -13.95 5.43 15.28
C ALA A 37 -14.75 5.84 16.53
N LYS A 38 -16.08 6.02 16.43
CA LYS A 38 -16.95 6.52 17.51
C LYS A 38 -17.77 5.44 18.22
N THR A 39 -18.00 4.28 17.59
CA THR A 39 -18.85 3.20 18.15
C THR A 39 -18.21 2.38 19.27
N LEU A 40 -16.93 2.61 19.61
CA LEU A 40 -16.25 1.92 20.71
C LEU A 40 -16.44 2.58 22.09
N HIS A 41 -17.15 3.72 22.16
CA HIS A 41 -17.46 4.41 23.41
C HIS A 41 -18.82 4.01 24.04
N ALA A 42 -19.48 2.95 23.55
CA ALA A 42 -20.70 2.42 24.17
C ALA A 42 -20.37 1.17 25.02
N PRO A 43 -20.11 1.31 26.33
CA PRO A 43 -20.04 0.15 27.22
C PRO A 43 -21.45 -0.41 27.37
N GLY A 44 -21.73 -1.62 26.81
CA GLY A 44 -22.98 -2.29 27.19
C GLY A 44 -23.49 -3.45 26.34
N GLN A 45 -23.05 -3.68 25.10
CA GLN A 45 -23.68 -4.72 24.27
C GLN A 45 -22.93 -6.05 24.21
N THR A 46 -21.62 -6.08 24.44
CA THR A 46 -20.83 -7.33 24.36
C THR A 46 -20.84 -8.16 25.65
N GLY A 47 -21.23 -7.58 26.79
CA GLY A 47 -21.25 -8.27 28.10
C GLY A 47 -22.37 -9.30 28.26
N ARG A 48 -23.43 -9.23 27.44
CA ARG A 48 -24.58 -10.16 27.55
C ARG A 48 -24.28 -11.58 27.03
N HIS A 49 -23.37 -11.73 26.08
CA HIS A 49 -22.97 -13.04 25.59
C HIS A 49 -22.02 -13.75 26.58
N THR A 50 -21.19 -12.99 27.30
CA THR A 50 -20.22 -13.54 28.26
C THR A 50 -20.87 -14.03 29.55
N GLU A 51 -21.96 -13.42 30.02
CA GLU A 51 -22.72 -13.92 31.17
C GLU A 51 -23.46 -15.21 30.85
N ALA A 52 -24.04 -15.33 29.65
CA ALA A 52 -24.70 -16.55 29.20
C ALA A 52 -23.71 -17.72 29.06
N ASP A 53 -22.53 -17.48 28.47
CA ASP A 53 -21.47 -18.50 28.35
C ASP A 53 -20.84 -18.84 29.72
N ARG A 54 -20.66 -17.87 30.62
CA ARG A 54 -20.20 -18.14 32.00
C ARG A 54 -21.22 -18.93 32.81
N ALA A 55 -22.53 -18.69 32.61
CA ALA A 55 -23.59 -19.46 33.23
C ALA A 55 -23.63 -20.92 32.72
N LEU A 56 -23.37 -21.13 31.42
CA LEU A 56 -23.25 -22.47 30.82
C LEU A 56 -22.01 -23.24 31.29
N ILE A 57 -20.87 -22.56 31.46
CA ILE A 57 -19.62 -23.18 31.96
C ILE A 57 -19.71 -23.44 33.48
N GLY A 58 -20.42 -22.60 34.23
CA GLY A 58 -20.71 -22.80 35.65
C GLY A 58 -21.57 -24.04 35.92
N ALA A 59 -22.52 -24.35 35.05
CA ALA A 59 -23.36 -25.56 35.16
C ALA A 59 -22.59 -26.86 34.86
N ALA A 60 -21.55 -26.81 34.03
CA ALA A 60 -20.77 -27.98 33.61
C ALA A 60 -19.63 -28.36 34.58
N SER A 61 -19.32 -27.51 35.58
CA SER A 61 -18.16 -27.69 36.49
C SER A 61 -18.53 -28.13 37.91
N ALA A 62 -19.80 -28.44 38.18
CA ALA A 62 -20.29 -28.87 39.51
C ALA A 62 -19.91 -30.32 39.91
N GLY A 63 -18.86 -30.90 39.32
CA GLY A 63 -18.47 -32.29 39.58
C GLY A 63 -17.01 -32.60 39.25
N ALA A 64 -16.07 -32.04 40.01
CA ALA A 64 -14.72 -32.61 40.19
C ALA A 64 -14.03 -31.96 41.40
N GLY A 65 -13.48 -32.81 42.27
CA GLY A 65 -13.04 -32.46 43.61
C GLY A 65 -11.72 -31.68 43.73
N ASN A 66 -11.57 -31.08 44.92
CA ASN A 66 -10.36 -30.66 45.62
C ASN A 66 -9.11 -30.37 44.76
N ALA A 67 -9.02 -29.13 44.28
CA ALA A 67 -7.74 -28.51 43.93
C ALA A 67 -7.44 -27.39 44.92
N ARG A 68 -6.21 -27.38 45.44
CA ARG A 68 -5.66 -26.34 46.33
C ARG A 68 -5.88 -24.93 45.75
N PRO A 69 -5.99 -23.89 46.58
CA PRO A 69 -6.09 -22.53 46.08
C PRO A 69 -4.80 -22.19 45.32
N LEU A 70 -4.89 -22.15 43.99
CA LEU A 70 -3.87 -21.55 43.15
C LEU A 70 -3.87 -20.07 43.50
N GLU A 71 -2.72 -19.61 43.99
CA GLU A 71 -2.34 -18.20 44.03
C GLU A 71 -2.84 -17.52 42.75
N ALA A 72 -3.52 -16.38 42.90
CA ALA A 72 -4.05 -15.59 41.79
C ALA A 72 -2.89 -15.14 40.89
N THR A 73 -2.52 -16.01 39.96
CA THR A 73 -1.58 -15.69 38.89
C THR A 73 -2.16 -14.52 38.14
N ASP A 74 -1.41 -13.41 38.07
CA ASP A 74 -1.80 -12.22 37.34
C ASP A 74 -2.29 -12.66 35.94
N PRO A 75 -3.57 -12.44 35.59
CA PRO A 75 -4.11 -12.84 34.29
C PRO A 75 -3.33 -12.22 33.11
N ARG A 76 -2.47 -11.22 33.37
CA ARG A 76 -1.59 -10.59 32.39
C ARG A 76 -0.27 -11.34 32.13
N ALA A 77 0.14 -12.29 32.97
CA ALA A 77 1.42 -12.99 32.84
C ALA A 77 1.59 -13.77 31.52
N GLY A 78 0.48 -14.11 30.85
CA GLY A 78 0.43 -14.79 29.56
C GLY A 78 0.35 -13.89 28.34
N LEU A 79 0.20 -12.56 28.51
CA LEU A 79 -0.16 -11.62 27.44
C LEU A 79 1.04 -11.03 26.67
N GLY A 80 2.27 -11.47 26.99
CA GLY A 80 3.49 -10.99 26.35
C GLY A 80 3.64 -11.37 24.87
N ALA A 81 4.56 -10.68 24.19
CA ALA A 81 5.04 -11.13 22.88
C ALA A 81 5.57 -12.58 23.00
N GLY A 82 5.12 -13.46 22.12
CA GLY A 82 5.58 -14.85 22.05
C GLY A 82 7.03 -14.95 21.62
N ASP A 83 7.56 -16.17 21.61
CA ASP A 83 8.96 -16.42 21.28
C ASP A 83 9.38 -15.77 19.95
N ARG A 84 10.62 -15.27 19.93
CA ARG A 84 11.22 -14.45 18.88
C ARG A 84 10.82 -14.91 17.48
N GLY A 85 9.92 -14.15 16.85
CA GLY A 85 9.42 -14.37 15.49
C GLY A 85 8.08 -15.11 15.35
N ARG A 86 7.43 -15.55 16.45
CA ARG A 86 6.12 -16.24 16.42
C ARG A 86 4.91 -15.36 16.73
N GLY A 87 5.09 -14.04 16.88
CA GLY A 87 3.99 -13.12 17.23
C GLY A 87 3.54 -13.26 18.68
N TYR A 88 2.30 -12.88 19.00
CA TYR A 88 1.77 -12.91 20.37
C TYR A 88 1.54 -14.35 20.89
N ARG A 89 1.67 -14.55 22.22
CA ARG A 89 1.28 -15.80 22.89
C ARG A 89 -0.21 -16.11 22.70
N ALA A 90 -0.63 -17.36 22.86
CA ALA A 90 -2.00 -17.80 22.60
C ALA A 90 -3.06 -16.97 23.35
N ALA A 91 -2.83 -16.67 24.64
CA ALA A 91 -3.72 -15.84 25.45
C ALA A 91 -3.79 -14.37 24.98
N ALA A 92 -2.67 -13.80 24.53
CA ALA A 92 -2.69 -12.46 23.92
C ALA A 92 -3.42 -12.45 22.58
N ARG A 93 -3.29 -13.51 21.78
CA ARG A 93 -4.00 -13.61 20.50
C ARG A 93 -5.51 -13.70 20.67
N SER A 94 -6.02 -14.39 21.68
CA SER A 94 -7.47 -14.44 21.94
C SER A 94 -8.02 -13.07 22.34
N VAL A 95 -7.33 -12.34 23.22
CA VAL A 95 -7.71 -10.96 23.59
C VAL A 95 -7.69 -10.03 22.38
N LEU A 96 -6.63 -10.11 21.56
CA LEU A 96 -6.52 -9.26 20.36
C LEU A 96 -7.55 -9.63 19.29
N ALA A 97 -7.93 -10.90 19.15
CA ALA A 97 -8.90 -11.36 18.16
C ALA A 97 -10.28 -10.69 18.34
N GLU A 98 -10.64 -10.31 19.57
CA GLU A 98 -11.88 -9.56 19.85
C GLU A 98 -11.81 -8.09 19.39
N HIS A 99 -10.62 -7.56 19.09
CA HIS A 99 -10.37 -6.14 18.87
C HIS A 99 -9.83 -5.79 17.47
N VAL A 100 -9.54 -6.79 16.64
CA VAL A 100 -8.93 -6.61 15.30
C VAL A 100 -9.71 -7.38 14.24
N ALA A 101 -9.65 -6.90 13.00
CA ALA A 101 -10.30 -7.59 11.89
C ALA A 101 -9.63 -8.94 11.59
N ASP A 102 -10.41 -9.83 10.95
CA ASP A 102 -9.96 -11.18 10.60
C ASP A 102 -8.65 -11.16 9.79
N ALA A 103 -7.69 -11.99 10.25
CA ALA A 103 -6.40 -12.17 9.62
C ALA A 103 -6.50 -12.79 8.21
N GLN A 104 -7.60 -13.48 7.88
CA GLN A 104 -7.77 -14.03 6.53
C GLN A 104 -8.05 -12.94 5.48
N MET A 105 -8.51 -11.74 5.89
CA MET A 105 -8.88 -10.65 4.98
C MET A 105 -9.80 -11.14 3.85
N ARG A 106 -10.77 -11.99 4.20
CA ARG A 106 -11.74 -12.57 3.27
C ARG A 106 -13.02 -11.75 3.27
N TYR A 107 -13.73 -11.78 2.14
CA TYR A 107 -15.00 -11.09 1.94
C TYR A 107 -16.14 -11.78 2.71
N THR A 108 -16.04 -11.82 4.03
CA THR A 108 -17.00 -12.48 4.92
C THR A 108 -17.17 -11.61 6.16
N GLY A 109 -18.18 -10.74 6.13
CA GLY A 109 -18.45 -9.79 7.22
C GLY A 109 -19.73 -8.99 6.98
N GLU A 110 -20.00 -8.03 7.86
CA GLU A 110 -21.15 -7.14 7.82
C GLU A 110 -21.24 -6.34 6.51
N ARG A 111 -22.47 -5.99 6.10
CA ARG A 111 -22.72 -5.21 4.88
C ARG A 111 -22.14 -3.80 5.06
N ARG A 112 -21.06 -3.48 4.33
CA ARG A 112 -20.44 -2.15 4.28
C ARG A 112 -20.80 -1.41 2.98
N PRO A 113 -21.96 -0.72 2.90
CA PRO A 113 -22.40 -0.05 1.68
C PRO A 113 -21.46 1.09 1.28
N ALA A 114 -20.96 1.87 2.25
CA ALA A 114 -20.01 2.96 1.99
C ALA A 114 -18.71 2.45 1.33
N ALA A 115 -18.11 1.37 1.86
CA ALA A 115 -16.95 0.73 1.24
C ALA A 115 -17.22 0.20 -0.18
N ARG A 116 -18.43 -0.31 -0.45
CA ARG A 116 -18.82 -0.78 -1.80
C ARG A 116 -18.96 0.38 -2.77
N VAL A 117 -19.58 1.48 -2.34
CA VAL A 117 -19.67 2.72 -3.12
C VAL A 117 -18.27 3.24 -3.41
N ALA A 118 -17.39 3.31 -2.39
CA ALA A 118 -16.01 3.76 -2.55
C ALA A 118 -15.24 2.94 -3.60
N VAL A 119 -15.37 1.61 -3.57
CA VAL A 119 -14.78 0.70 -4.59
C VAL A 119 -15.41 0.91 -5.97
N THR A 120 -16.73 1.10 -6.05
CA THR A 120 -17.41 1.32 -7.34
C THR A 120 -16.95 2.64 -7.97
N VAL A 121 -16.86 3.69 -7.17
CA VAL A 121 -16.32 4.99 -7.61
C VAL A 121 -14.83 4.87 -7.96
N MET A 122 -14.04 4.09 -7.22
CA MET A 122 -12.63 3.80 -7.57
C MET A 122 -12.53 3.12 -8.94
N VAL A 123 -13.38 2.13 -9.23
CA VAL A 123 -13.41 1.43 -10.53
C VAL A 123 -13.81 2.38 -11.66
N LEU A 124 -14.81 3.25 -11.43
CA LEU A 124 -15.18 4.28 -12.40
C LEU A 124 -14.02 5.27 -12.64
N GLY A 125 -13.37 5.74 -11.58
CA GLY A 125 -12.19 6.60 -11.67
C GLY A 125 -11.05 5.93 -12.44
N PHE A 126 -10.84 4.63 -12.24
CA PHE A 126 -9.88 3.83 -12.99
C PHE A 126 -10.23 3.71 -14.47
N ALA A 127 -11.50 3.51 -14.81
CA ALA A 127 -11.95 3.47 -16.20
C ALA A 127 -11.72 4.81 -16.91
N LEU A 128 -12.11 5.93 -16.27
CA LEU A 128 -11.87 7.28 -16.79
C LEU A 128 -10.38 7.57 -16.93
N HIS A 129 -9.56 7.20 -15.95
CA HIS A 129 -8.12 7.38 -15.98
C HIS A 129 -7.47 6.56 -17.09
N THR A 130 -7.93 5.32 -17.30
CA THR A 130 -7.47 4.47 -18.41
C THR A 130 -7.81 5.12 -19.75
N ALA A 131 -9.04 5.63 -19.91
CA ALA A 131 -9.44 6.35 -21.11
C ALA A 131 -8.55 7.59 -21.33
N ALA A 132 -8.21 8.33 -20.29
CA ALA A 132 -7.31 9.48 -20.36
C ALA A 132 -5.92 9.08 -20.92
N VAL A 133 -5.27 8.08 -20.31
CA VAL A 133 -3.94 7.61 -20.71
C VAL A 133 -3.94 7.02 -22.12
N VAL A 134 -4.95 6.21 -22.47
CA VAL A 134 -5.08 5.60 -23.80
C VAL A 134 -5.33 6.67 -24.88
N THR A 135 -6.21 7.63 -24.61
CA THR A 135 -6.47 8.73 -25.56
C THR A 135 -5.19 9.53 -25.80
N ARG A 136 -4.39 9.77 -24.76
CA ARG A 136 -3.07 10.42 -24.89
C ARG A 136 -2.09 9.60 -25.71
N ALA A 137 -2.07 8.29 -25.50
CA ALA A 137 -1.21 7.38 -26.25
C ALA A 137 -1.53 7.39 -27.76
N ILE A 138 -2.83 7.36 -28.09
CA ILE A 138 -3.32 7.46 -29.47
C ILE A 138 -2.99 8.83 -30.05
N ALA A 139 -3.19 9.92 -29.29
CA ALA A 139 -2.90 11.28 -29.72
C ALA A 139 -1.43 11.47 -30.13
N ALA A 140 -0.51 10.84 -29.40
CA ALA A 140 0.92 10.89 -29.65
C ALA A 140 1.42 9.77 -30.58
N ALA A 141 0.58 8.79 -30.92
CA ALA A 141 0.95 7.53 -31.58
C ALA A 141 2.12 6.78 -30.91
N ARG A 142 2.18 6.84 -29.57
CA ARG A 142 3.24 6.25 -28.75
C ARG A 142 2.78 6.01 -27.31
N VAL A 143 3.59 5.30 -26.54
CA VAL A 143 3.35 5.15 -25.11
C VAL A 143 3.58 6.50 -24.39
N PRO A 144 2.66 6.96 -23.52
CA PRO A 144 2.72 8.27 -22.90
C PRO A 144 3.59 8.24 -21.63
N TRP A 145 4.92 8.09 -21.80
CA TRP A 145 5.93 8.12 -20.73
C TRP A 145 7.09 9.09 -21.01
N GLY A 146 6.84 10.10 -21.85
CA GLY A 146 7.89 10.98 -22.36
C GLY A 146 8.30 12.11 -21.42
N ASN A 147 7.51 12.40 -20.39
CA ASN A 147 7.72 13.51 -19.46
C ASN A 147 7.11 13.22 -18.08
N MET A 148 7.35 14.10 -17.11
CA MET A 148 6.84 13.95 -15.74
C MET A 148 5.32 13.91 -15.61
N TYR A 149 4.56 14.61 -16.45
CA TYR A 149 3.09 14.52 -16.46
C TYR A 149 2.64 13.11 -16.82
N GLU A 150 3.14 12.63 -17.94
CA GLU A 150 2.85 11.33 -18.54
C GLU A 150 3.27 10.17 -17.63
N PHE A 151 4.44 10.31 -16.99
CA PHE A 151 4.96 9.35 -16.04
C PHE A 151 4.16 9.33 -14.74
N SER A 152 3.78 10.49 -14.19
CA SER A 152 3.00 10.60 -12.96
C SER A 152 1.57 10.11 -13.13
N THR A 153 0.92 10.45 -14.23
CA THR A 153 -0.45 10.01 -14.54
C THR A 153 -0.48 8.49 -14.78
N THR A 154 0.39 7.97 -15.64
CA THR A 154 0.46 6.51 -15.86
C THR A 154 0.88 5.76 -14.59
N GLY A 155 1.80 6.32 -13.79
CA GLY A 155 2.18 5.77 -12.49
C GLY A 155 0.99 5.65 -11.53
N ALA A 156 0.19 6.72 -11.42
CA ALA A 156 -1.02 6.73 -10.61
C ALA A 156 -2.07 5.71 -11.12
N LEU A 157 -2.18 5.54 -12.45
CA LEU A 157 -3.07 4.52 -13.04
C LEU A 157 -2.65 3.11 -12.61
N VAL A 158 -1.36 2.80 -12.69
CA VAL A 158 -0.86 1.47 -12.30
C VAL A 158 -1.00 1.24 -10.80
N VAL A 159 -0.73 2.23 -9.95
CA VAL A 159 -0.98 2.13 -8.50
C VAL A 159 -2.45 1.78 -8.22
N ALA A 160 -3.38 2.49 -8.85
CA ALA A 160 -4.82 2.19 -8.72
C ALA A 160 -5.17 0.79 -9.25
N GLY A 161 -4.59 0.38 -10.38
CA GLY A 161 -4.79 -0.95 -10.97
C GLY A 161 -4.26 -2.07 -10.09
N VAL A 162 -3.04 -1.96 -9.56
CA VAL A 162 -2.44 -2.93 -8.64
C VAL A 162 -3.28 -3.04 -7.37
N TYR A 163 -3.83 -1.93 -6.88
CA TYR A 163 -4.77 -1.94 -5.75
C TYR A 163 -6.07 -2.69 -6.07
N LEU A 164 -6.71 -2.42 -7.20
CA LEU A 164 -7.93 -3.11 -7.63
C LEU A 164 -7.70 -4.62 -7.84
N VAL A 165 -6.57 -5.00 -8.45
CA VAL A 165 -6.17 -6.42 -8.59
C VAL A 165 -5.94 -7.06 -7.22
N SER A 166 -5.33 -6.33 -6.29
CA SER A 166 -5.11 -6.82 -4.92
C SER A 166 -6.43 -6.98 -4.17
N LEU A 167 -7.39 -6.07 -4.37
CA LEU A 167 -8.75 -6.16 -3.83
C LEU A 167 -9.50 -7.41 -4.32
N TRP A 168 -9.23 -7.86 -5.54
CA TRP A 168 -9.85 -9.09 -6.05
C TRP A 168 -9.35 -10.34 -5.31
N ARG A 169 -8.11 -10.32 -4.80
CA ARG A 169 -7.52 -11.44 -4.06
C ARG A 169 -7.75 -11.37 -2.55
N ARG A 170 -7.74 -10.17 -1.96
CA ARG A 170 -7.84 -9.92 -0.51
C ARG A 170 -8.67 -8.67 -0.24
N ASP A 171 -9.46 -8.65 0.82
CA ASP A 171 -10.21 -7.46 1.22
C ASP A 171 -9.29 -6.42 1.85
N LEU A 172 -8.70 -5.56 1.01
CA LEU A 172 -7.81 -4.46 1.35
C LEU A 172 -8.53 -3.10 1.34
N ARG A 173 -9.85 -3.06 1.57
CA ARG A 173 -10.62 -1.80 1.57
C ARG A 173 -10.11 -0.79 2.59
N PHE A 174 -9.57 -1.27 3.70
CA PHE A 174 -8.93 -0.43 4.73
C PHE A 174 -7.66 0.28 4.23
N VAL A 175 -7.00 -0.23 3.18
CA VAL A 175 -5.87 0.41 2.50
C VAL A 175 -6.35 1.45 1.47
N GLY A 176 -7.63 1.41 1.11
CA GLY A 176 -8.24 2.22 0.06
C GLY A 176 -8.03 3.72 0.25
N VAL A 177 -8.23 4.24 1.47
CA VAL A 177 -8.01 5.67 1.79
C VAL A 177 -6.62 6.13 1.38
N LEU A 178 -5.59 5.37 1.78
CA LEU A 178 -4.20 5.76 1.57
C LEU A 178 -3.82 5.68 0.09
N VAL A 179 -4.30 4.65 -0.62
CA VAL A 179 -4.08 4.50 -2.06
C VAL A 179 -4.82 5.57 -2.86
N SER A 180 -6.12 5.79 -2.62
CA SER A 180 -6.88 6.85 -3.32
C SER A 180 -6.31 8.23 -3.04
N GLY A 181 -5.87 8.49 -1.80
CA GLY A 181 -5.25 9.76 -1.43
C GLY A 181 -3.94 9.99 -2.19
N LEU A 182 -3.07 8.96 -2.28
CA LEU A 182 -1.85 9.04 -3.08
C LEU A 182 -2.15 9.27 -4.56
N VAL A 183 -3.11 8.55 -5.14
CA VAL A 183 -3.50 8.71 -6.56
C VAL A 183 -3.98 10.15 -6.83
N VAL A 184 -4.80 10.72 -5.94
CA VAL A 184 -5.25 12.12 -6.05
C VAL A 184 -4.06 13.07 -5.98
N ILE A 185 -3.13 12.86 -5.05
CA ILE A 185 -1.91 13.68 -4.93
C ILE A 185 -1.07 13.60 -6.20
N MET A 186 -0.85 12.40 -6.75
CA MET A 186 -0.09 12.20 -7.98
C MET A 186 -0.74 12.90 -9.18
N LEU A 187 -2.07 12.79 -9.34
CA LEU A 187 -2.79 13.46 -10.42
C LEU A 187 -2.78 14.98 -10.28
N THR A 188 -2.90 15.47 -9.05
CA THR A 188 -2.82 16.91 -8.75
C THR A 188 -1.42 17.44 -9.04
N ALA A 189 -0.39 16.73 -8.58
CA ALA A 189 1.00 17.08 -8.83
C ALA A 189 1.35 17.05 -10.33
N ALA A 190 0.84 16.07 -11.08
CA ALA A 190 1.01 16.02 -12.52
C ALA A 190 0.38 17.25 -13.19
N THR A 191 -0.88 17.55 -12.85
CA THR A 191 -1.68 18.59 -13.52
C THR A 191 -1.21 20.00 -13.17
N ILE A 192 -0.86 20.26 -11.91
CA ILE A 192 -0.46 21.58 -11.43
C ILE A 192 1.06 21.78 -11.55
N GLY A 193 1.85 20.76 -11.21
CA GLY A 193 3.30 20.86 -11.12
C GLY A 193 4.04 20.63 -12.43
N PHE A 194 3.48 19.83 -13.35
CA PHE A 194 4.14 19.47 -14.61
C PHE A 194 3.23 19.56 -15.84
N PRO A 195 2.42 20.62 -16.04
CA PRO A 195 1.54 20.70 -17.20
C PRO A 195 2.36 20.72 -18.49
N THR A 196 2.34 19.62 -19.23
CA THR A 196 3.12 19.46 -20.45
C THR A 196 2.20 19.00 -21.59
N PRO A 197 2.15 19.75 -22.71
CA PRO A 197 1.38 19.36 -23.88
C PRO A 197 1.81 18.01 -24.45
N VAL A 198 0.92 17.39 -25.22
CA VAL A 198 1.27 16.16 -25.97
C VAL A 198 2.32 16.50 -27.03
N GLY A 199 3.42 15.73 -27.06
CA GLY A 199 4.52 15.95 -27.99
C GLY A 199 5.26 14.67 -28.37
N PRO A 200 6.18 14.74 -29.36
CA PRO A 200 7.03 13.62 -29.76
C PRO A 200 8.03 13.24 -28.66
N LEU A 201 8.51 11.99 -28.64
CA LEU A 201 9.59 11.57 -27.74
C LEU A 201 10.93 12.11 -28.22
N VAL A 202 11.82 12.39 -27.27
CA VAL A 202 13.24 12.54 -27.59
C VAL A 202 13.80 11.21 -28.14
N PRO A 203 14.73 11.24 -29.12
CA PRO A 203 15.17 10.03 -29.84
C PRO A 203 15.66 8.88 -28.95
N ALA A 204 16.31 9.18 -27.82
CA ALA A 204 16.82 8.18 -26.88
C ALA A 204 15.71 7.32 -26.20
N LEU A 205 14.45 7.76 -26.24
CA LEU A 205 13.31 7.08 -25.62
C LEU A 205 12.54 6.16 -26.59
N GLN A 206 12.95 6.08 -27.86
CA GLN A 206 12.31 5.25 -28.89
C GLN A 206 12.84 3.80 -28.86
N SER A 207 12.68 3.09 -27.74
CA SER A 207 13.12 1.69 -27.58
C SER A 207 12.08 0.81 -26.90
N TRP A 208 11.97 -0.43 -27.37
CA TRP A 208 11.16 -1.48 -26.73
C TRP A 208 11.62 -1.77 -25.30
N TRP A 209 12.91 -1.59 -25.00
CA TRP A 209 13.44 -1.79 -23.67
C TRP A 209 12.95 -0.74 -22.68
N LEU A 210 12.74 0.50 -23.11
CA LEU A 210 12.08 1.50 -22.28
C LEU A 210 10.68 1.03 -21.89
N VAL A 211 9.93 0.48 -22.87
CA VAL A 211 8.56 0.02 -22.63
C VAL A 211 8.53 -1.06 -21.54
N ILE A 212 9.43 -2.04 -21.66
CA ILE A 212 9.56 -3.15 -20.72
C ILE A 212 10.06 -2.67 -19.35
N HIS A 213 11.13 -1.87 -19.33
CA HIS A 213 11.75 -1.36 -18.10
C HIS A 213 10.78 -0.51 -17.28
N VAL A 214 10.15 0.49 -17.91
CA VAL A 214 9.25 1.43 -17.23
C VAL A 214 7.99 0.73 -16.73
N SER A 215 7.38 -0.14 -17.55
CA SER A 215 6.16 -0.86 -17.11
C SER A 215 6.39 -1.70 -15.86
N ILE A 216 7.50 -2.44 -15.80
CA ILE A 216 7.84 -3.28 -14.65
C ILE A 216 8.28 -2.43 -13.45
N ALA A 217 9.01 -1.34 -13.67
CA ALA A 217 9.36 -0.37 -12.62
C ALA A 217 8.13 0.24 -11.94
N VAL A 218 7.14 0.63 -12.75
CA VAL A 218 5.90 1.23 -12.25
C VAL A 218 5.04 0.16 -11.56
N ALA A 219 4.98 -1.06 -12.08
CA ALA A 219 4.29 -2.17 -11.41
C ALA A 219 4.91 -2.51 -10.04
N ALA A 220 6.25 -2.56 -9.95
CA ALA A 220 6.97 -2.75 -8.70
C ALA A 220 6.69 -1.62 -7.70
N SER A 221 6.74 -0.36 -8.16
CA SER A 221 6.38 0.81 -7.35
C SER A 221 4.97 0.72 -6.79
N GLY A 222 3.99 0.29 -7.60
CA GLY A 222 2.61 0.10 -7.14
C GLY A 222 2.46 -0.97 -6.06
N ILE A 223 3.22 -2.07 -6.16
CA ILE A 223 3.28 -3.09 -5.10
C ILE A 223 3.88 -2.48 -3.83
N PHE A 224 4.99 -1.74 -3.95
CA PHE A 224 5.65 -1.09 -2.83
C PHE A 224 4.79 -0.01 -2.15
N THR A 225 3.91 0.67 -2.90
CA THR A 225 2.92 1.59 -2.34
C THR A 225 1.96 0.86 -1.39
N ILE A 226 1.45 -0.30 -1.79
CA ILE A 226 0.53 -1.08 -0.96
C ILE A 226 1.25 -1.61 0.28
N THR A 227 2.48 -2.09 0.14
CA THR A 227 3.25 -2.60 1.28
C THR A 227 3.68 -1.50 2.24
N PHE A 228 3.98 -0.30 1.74
CA PHE A 228 4.17 0.92 2.54
C PHE A 228 2.91 1.24 3.35
N ALA A 229 1.74 1.25 2.71
CA ALA A 229 0.48 1.49 3.39
C ALA A 229 0.23 0.49 4.53
N MET A 230 0.47 -0.80 4.24
CA MET A 230 0.38 -1.85 5.26
C MET A 230 1.42 -1.70 6.37
N ALA A 231 2.65 -1.25 6.07
CA ALA A 231 3.68 -1.02 7.08
C ALA A 231 3.33 0.14 8.02
N VAL A 232 2.75 1.24 7.49
CA VAL A 232 2.24 2.35 8.31
C VAL A 232 1.12 1.85 9.21
N LEU A 233 0.14 1.14 8.65
CA LEU A 233 -0.96 0.55 9.43
C LEU A 233 -0.48 -0.47 10.45
N GLN A 234 0.55 -1.25 10.12
CA GLN A 234 1.18 -2.21 11.03
C GLN A 234 1.77 -1.51 12.26
N LEU A 235 2.43 -0.36 12.09
CA LEU A 235 2.97 0.41 13.22
C LEU A 235 1.87 0.96 14.12
N LEU A 236 0.81 1.51 13.52
CA LEU A 236 -0.36 2.01 14.25
C LEU A 236 -1.07 0.88 15.00
N GLN A 237 -1.24 -0.27 14.34
CA GLN A 237 -1.86 -1.45 14.93
C GLN A 237 -1.00 -2.04 16.05
N ALA A 238 0.32 -2.16 15.86
CA ALA A 238 1.22 -2.67 16.89
C ALA A 238 1.22 -1.78 18.14
N ARG A 239 1.05 -0.46 17.99
CA ARG A 239 0.88 0.46 19.12
C ARG A 239 -0.44 0.20 19.84
N ARG A 240 -1.54 0.07 19.09
CA ARG A 240 -2.88 -0.22 19.64
C ARG A 240 -2.95 -1.57 20.36
N GLU A 241 -2.38 -2.62 19.77
CA GLU A 241 -2.31 -3.96 20.36
C GLU A 241 -1.54 -3.94 21.68
N ARG A 242 -0.46 -3.16 21.80
CA ARG A 242 0.28 -2.99 23.06
C ARG A 242 -0.57 -2.30 24.14
N THR A 243 -1.31 -1.25 23.79
CA THR A 243 -2.22 -0.54 24.71
C THR A 243 -3.32 -1.47 25.23
N ILE A 244 -3.94 -2.28 24.35
CA ILE A 244 -4.97 -3.26 24.74
C ILE A 244 -4.40 -4.30 25.71
N LEU A 245 -3.21 -4.84 25.42
CA LEU A 245 -2.56 -5.84 26.28
C LEU A 245 -2.11 -5.26 27.63
N ALA A 246 -1.89 -3.94 27.72
CA ALA A 246 -1.67 -3.24 28.98
C ALA A 246 -2.96 -3.03 29.80
N GLY A 247 -4.13 -3.34 29.23
CA GLY A 247 -5.44 -3.13 29.85
C GLY A 247 -5.96 -1.70 29.75
N GLU A 248 -5.37 -0.88 28.89
CA GLU A 248 -5.81 0.48 28.62
C GLU A 248 -6.85 0.53 27.50
N ALA A 249 -7.64 1.62 27.45
CA ALA A 249 -8.67 1.80 26.43
C ALA A 249 -8.05 1.85 25.02
N PRO A 250 -8.58 1.09 24.05
CA PRO A 250 -8.04 1.07 22.70
C PRO A 250 -8.23 2.43 22.00
N GLY A 251 -7.12 3.12 21.71
CA GLY A 251 -7.14 4.34 20.87
C GLY A 251 -7.43 4.05 19.39
N MET A 252 -7.81 5.09 18.64
CA MET A 252 -8.05 5.08 17.18
C MET A 252 -9.02 3.96 16.70
N GLY A 253 -10.33 4.13 16.94
CA GLY A 253 -11.32 3.07 16.68
C GLY A 253 -11.37 2.55 15.24
N PHE A 254 -10.96 3.33 14.23
CA PHE A 254 -10.89 2.85 12.84
C PHE A 254 -9.95 1.64 12.66
N LEU A 255 -8.93 1.51 13.52
CA LEU A 255 -7.97 0.41 13.50
C LEU A 255 -8.59 -0.93 13.91
N ALA A 256 -9.80 -0.94 14.47
CA ALA A 256 -10.55 -2.18 14.69
C ALA A 256 -10.87 -2.91 13.37
N MET A 257 -11.01 -2.17 12.27
CA MET A 257 -11.26 -2.73 10.93
C MET A 257 -9.99 -3.16 10.21
N VAL A 258 -8.83 -2.88 10.79
CA VAL A 258 -7.53 -3.26 10.25
C VAL A 258 -7.13 -4.61 10.85
N PRO A 259 -6.61 -5.56 10.05
CA PRO A 259 -6.09 -6.82 10.55
C PRO A 259 -4.96 -6.62 11.56
N SER A 260 -4.63 -7.69 12.31
CA SER A 260 -3.53 -7.65 13.27
C SER A 260 -2.20 -7.23 12.63
N SER A 261 -1.31 -6.63 13.44
CA SER A 261 0.01 -6.18 12.97
C SER A 261 0.81 -7.31 12.32
N GLN A 262 0.69 -8.54 12.85
CA GLN A 262 1.34 -9.73 12.30
C GLN A 262 0.74 -10.16 10.94
N ALA A 263 -0.57 -10.03 10.74
CA ALA A 263 -1.21 -10.34 9.46
C ALA A 263 -0.77 -9.35 8.37
N LEU A 264 -0.71 -8.05 8.70
CA LEU A 264 -0.20 -7.00 7.82
C LEU A 264 1.27 -7.27 7.45
N GLU A 265 2.10 -7.60 8.43
CA GLU A 265 3.53 -7.90 8.23
C GLU A 265 3.74 -9.09 7.28
N ASN A 266 2.97 -10.17 7.46
CA ASN A 266 3.09 -11.38 6.64
C ASN A 266 2.61 -11.17 5.20
N LEU A 267 1.54 -10.38 5.01
CA LEU A 267 1.11 -10.01 3.66
C LEU A 267 2.10 -9.05 2.99
N SER A 268 2.57 -8.04 3.74
CA SER A 268 3.57 -7.07 3.28
C SER A 268 4.86 -7.75 2.84
N PHE A 269 5.37 -8.72 3.60
CA PHE A 269 6.56 -9.48 3.22
C PHE A 269 6.39 -10.23 1.88
N ARG A 270 5.26 -10.92 1.69
CA ARG A 270 4.99 -11.66 0.44
C ARG A 270 4.86 -10.73 -0.77
N LEU A 271 4.18 -9.60 -0.60
CA LEU A 271 4.05 -8.61 -1.67
C LEU A 271 5.40 -7.94 -1.96
N ASN A 272 6.18 -7.59 -0.93
CA ASN A 272 7.53 -7.03 -1.10
C ASN A 272 8.47 -8.01 -1.80
N ALA A 273 8.34 -9.32 -1.61
CA ALA A 273 9.13 -10.30 -2.36
C ALA A 273 8.82 -10.25 -3.87
N VAL A 274 7.55 -10.10 -4.25
CA VAL A 274 7.15 -9.91 -5.66
C VAL A 274 7.66 -8.58 -6.20
N GLY A 275 7.48 -7.50 -5.43
CA GLY A 275 7.99 -6.17 -5.81
C GLY A 275 9.51 -6.15 -5.97
N PHE A 276 10.26 -6.84 -5.10
CA PHE A 276 11.71 -6.96 -5.19
C PHE A 276 12.16 -7.74 -6.43
N ALA A 277 11.45 -8.82 -6.80
CA ALA A 277 11.73 -9.54 -8.04
C ALA A 277 11.53 -8.63 -9.26
N PHE A 278 10.44 -7.85 -9.28
CA PHE A 278 10.18 -6.90 -10.36
C PHE A 278 11.23 -5.79 -10.39
N TRP A 279 11.61 -5.23 -9.24
CA TRP A 279 12.64 -4.18 -9.18
C TRP A 279 14.03 -4.69 -9.59
N THR A 280 14.34 -5.95 -9.30
CA THR A 280 15.57 -6.60 -9.76
C THR A 280 15.59 -6.70 -11.29
N PHE A 281 14.46 -7.10 -11.89
CA PHE A 281 14.33 -7.08 -13.33
C PHE A 281 14.42 -5.66 -13.90
N THR A 282 13.78 -4.68 -13.25
CA THR A 282 13.88 -3.26 -13.62
C THR A 282 15.33 -2.79 -13.68
N LEU A 283 16.15 -3.12 -12.67
CA LEU A 283 17.57 -2.76 -12.64
C LEU A 283 18.32 -3.36 -13.85
N ALA A 284 18.10 -4.65 -14.14
CA ALA A 284 18.75 -5.34 -15.26
C ALA A 284 18.29 -4.81 -16.63
N ALA A 285 16.98 -4.66 -16.84
CA ALA A 285 16.40 -4.12 -18.07
C ALA A 285 16.80 -2.65 -18.28
N GLY A 286 16.96 -1.89 -17.20
CA GLY A 286 17.43 -0.51 -17.24
C GLY A 286 18.87 -0.42 -17.74
N ALA A 287 19.75 -1.30 -17.28
CA ALA A 287 21.13 -1.36 -17.76
C ALA A 287 21.22 -1.73 -19.25
N ILE A 288 20.38 -2.66 -19.73
CA ILE A 288 20.32 -3.02 -21.16
C ILE A 288 19.84 -1.82 -21.99
N TRP A 289 18.79 -1.13 -21.54
CA TRP A 289 18.32 0.08 -22.22
C TRP A 289 19.39 1.19 -22.23
N ALA A 290 20.13 1.36 -21.14
CA ALA A 290 21.21 2.35 -21.05
C ALA A 290 22.31 2.10 -22.09
N GLU A 291 22.65 0.84 -22.36
CA GLU A 291 23.62 0.48 -23.40
C GLU A 291 23.13 0.89 -24.80
N GLN A 292 21.87 0.66 -25.10
CA GLN A 292 21.29 1.06 -26.38
C GLN A 292 21.17 2.57 -26.55
N ALA A 293 20.87 3.29 -25.47
CA ALA A 293 20.64 4.73 -25.50
C ALA A 293 21.95 5.53 -25.48
N TRP A 294 22.95 5.08 -24.73
CA TRP A 294 24.18 5.86 -24.46
C TRP A 294 25.49 5.07 -24.66
N GLY A 295 25.43 3.83 -25.18
CA GLY A 295 26.61 3.02 -25.47
C GLY A 295 27.28 2.38 -24.25
N ARG A 296 26.64 2.40 -23.08
CA ARG A 296 27.15 1.79 -21.83
C ARG A 296 26.03 1.29 -20.91
N TYR A 297 26.27 0.17 -20.23
CA TYR A 297 25.30 -0.44 -19.32
C TYR A 297 25.05 0.34 -18.03
N TRP A 298 26.04 1.13 -17.58
CA TRP A 298 25.98 1.88 -16.33
C TRP A 298 26.89 3.09 -16.41
N GLY A 299 26.46 4.24 -15.92
CA GLY A 299 27.24 5.48 -15.89
C GLY A 299 27.20 6.23 -14.57
N TRP A 300 26.67 5.63 -13.50
CA TRP A 300 26.61 6.25 -12.17
C TRP A 300 25.82 7.57 -12.15
N ASP A 301 24.84 7.71 -13.04
CA ASP A 301 23.85 8.80 -12.96
C ASP A 301 23.10 8.69 -11.63
N VAL A 302 22.67 9.83 -11.07
CA VAL A 302 21.90 9.93 -9.83
C VAL A 302 20.73 8.95 -9.85
N LYS A 303 20.01 8.83 -10.97
CA LYS A 303 18.87 7.92 -11.12
C LYS A 303 19.26 6.44 -11.12
N GLU A 304 20.38 6.10 -11.74
CA GLU A 304 20.93 4.74 -11.71
C GLU A 304 21.33 4.39 -10.26
N VAL A 305 22.08 5.28 -9.60
CA VAL A 305 22.52 5.12 -8.20
C VAL A 305 21.33 4.92 -7.26
N TRP A 306 20.29 5.75 -7.35
CA TRP A 306 19.13 5.62 -6.49
C TRP A 306 18.30 4.37 -6.77
N THR A 307 18.24 3.91 -8.03
CA THR A 307 17.61 2.63 -8.36
C THR A 307 18.36 1.46 -7.70
N PHE A 308 19.70 1.53 -7.64
CA PHE A 308 20.52 0.57 -6.91
C PHE A 308 20.35 0.69 -5.38
N VAL A 309 20.29 1.91 -4.82
CA VAL A 309 20.01 2.13 -3.39
C VAL A 309 18.68 1.51 -2.98
N ILE A 310 17.62 1.72 -3.76
CA ILE A 310 16.30 1.09 -3.54
C ILE A 310 16.44 -0.43 -3.52
N TRP A 311 17.16 -0.99 -4.50
CA TRP A 311 17.41 -2.43 -4.57
C TRP A 311 18.13 -2.93 -3.32
N VAL A 312 19.18 -2.26 -2.85
CA VAL A 312 19.92 -2.62 -1.63
C VAL A 312 19.05 -2.55 -0.39
N VAL A 313 18.23 -1.50 -0.23
CA VAL A 313 17.33 -1.36 0.93
C VAL A 313 16.28 -2.48 0.95
N TYR A 314 15.68 -2.82 -0.19
CA TYR A 314 14.72 -3.92 -0.25
C TYR A 314 15.39 -5.30 -0.12
N ALA A 315 16.62 -5.48 -0.63
CA ALA A 315 17.41 -6.68 -0.40
C ALA A 315 17.74 -6.85 1.10
N ALA A 316 18.12 -5.75 1.77
CA ALA A 316 18.34 -5.74 3.22
C ALA A 316 17.05 -6.04 3.99
N TYR A 317 15.90 -5.52 3.55
CA TYR A 317 14.59 -5.87 4.13
C TYR A 317 14.26 -7.36 3.96
N MET A 318 14.47 -7.93 2.77
CA MET A 318 14.27 -9.36 2.49
C MET A 318 15.20 -10.21 3.35
N HIS A 319 16.48 -9.86 3.41
CA HIS A 319 17.49 -10.56 4.19
C HIS A 319 17.21 -10.47 5.70
N ALA A 320 16.86 -9.29 6.21
CA ALA A 320 16.47 -9.07 7.59
C ALA A 320 15.26 -9.96 7.95
N ARG A 321 14.25 -10.02 7.08
CA ARG A 321 13.07 -10.86 7.33
C ARG A 321 13.33 -12.36 7.22
N ALA A 322 14.27 -12.77 6.38
CA ALA A 322 14.71 -14.16 6.30
C ALA A 322 15.61 -14.57 7.48
N THR A 323 16.27 -13.60 8.13
CA THR A 323 17.14 -13.82 9.29
C THR A 323 16.39 -13.66 10.62
N ARG A 324 16.85 -14.35 11.66
CA ARG A 324 16.17 -14.35 12.96
C ARG A 324 16.33 -12.99 13.64
N GLY A 325 15.22 -12.34 14.01
CA GLY A 325 15.20 -11.19 14.93
C GLY A 325 14.70 -9.85 14.36
N TRP A 326 14.39 -9.77 13.07
CA TRP A 326 13.83 -8.57 12.42
C TRP A 326 12.35 -8.75 12.05
N THR A 327 11.52 -8.89 13.08
CA THR A 327 10.06 -9.03 12.96
C THR A 327 9.36 -7.86 13.67
N GLY A 328 8.09 -7.62 13.37
CA GLY A 328 7.30 -6.55 13.98
C GLY A 328 7.74 -5.16 13.52
N THR A 329 7.78 -4.20 14.45
CA THR A 329 7.95 -2.77 14.15
C THR A 329 9.24 -2.43 13.40
N ARG A 330 10.33 -3.16 13.63
CA ARG A 330 11.61 -2.94 12.94
C ARG A 330 11.50 -3.21 11.43
N SER A 331 10.78 -4.27 11.07
CA SER A 331 10.56 -4.63 9.67
C SER A 331 9.67 -3.62 8.95
N ALA A 332 8.67 -3.06 9.65
CA ALA A 332 7.81 -2.02 9.10
C ALA A 332 8.61 -0.75 8.76
N TRP A 333 9.53 -0.34 9.63
CA TRP A 333 10.41 0.81 9.36
C TRP A 333 11.33 0.60 8.15
N LEU A 334 11.86 -0.61 7.95
CA LEU A 334 12.63 -0.93 6.74
C LEU A 334 11.78 -0.84 5.47
N SER A 335 10.55 -1.34 5.49
CA SER A 335 9.63 -1.24 4.35
C SER A 335 9.25 0.23 4.07
N ILE A 336 9.09 1.04 5.12
CA ILE A 336 8.84 2.48 5.01
C ILE A 336 10.05 3.18 4.37
N ALA A 337 11.25 2.94 4.89
CA ALA A 337 12.48 3.50 4.35
C ALA A 337 12.68 3.16 2.87
N GLY A 338 12.45 1.89 2.49
CA GLY A 338 12.53 1.45 1.09
C GLY A 338 11.58 2.23 0.17
N TYR A 339 10.33 2.43 0.58
CA TYR A 339 9.38 3.20 -0.21
C TYR A 339 9.70 4.69 -0.23
N LEU A 340 10.23 5.26 0.86
CA LEU A 340 10.73 6.64 0.85
C LEU A 340 11.89 6.82 -0.13
N CYS A 341 12.77 5.83 -0.30
CA CYS A 341 13.78 5.84 -1.36
C CYS A 341 13.15 5.83 -2.76
N VAL A 342 12.07 5.06 -2.97
CA VAL A 342 11.31 5.08 -4.23
C VAL A 342 10.71 6.46 -4.50
N ILE A 343 10.08 7.10 -3.50
CA ILE A 343 9.56 8.47 -3.62
C ILE A 343 10.69 9.45 -3.91
N PHE A 344 11.82 9.33 -3.22
CA PHE A 344 12.98 10.20 -3.45
C PHE A 344 13.48 10.09 -4.89
N ASN A 345 13.65 8.87 -5.41
CA ASN A 345 14.06 8.63 -6.79
C ASN A 345 13.00 9.12 -7.80
N PHE A 346 11.72 9.03 -7.46
CA PHE A 346 10.65 9.48 -8.34
C PHE A 346 10.50 11.00 -8.37
N VAL A 347 10.51 11.66 -7.21
CA VAL A 347 10.26 13.11 -7.10
C VAL A 347 11.58 13.86 -7.19
N VAL A 348 12.44 13.70 -6.19
CA VAL A 348 13.63 14.55 -6.01
C VAL A 348 14.63 14.34 -7.13
N VAL A 349 14.92 13.10 -7.51
CA VAL A 349 15.88 12.83 -8.60
C VAL A 349 15.39 13.37 -9.93
N ASN A 350 14.08 13.32 -10.21
CA ASN A 350 13.54 13.84 -11.46
C ASN A 350 13.33 15.36 -11.47
N THR A 351 13.31 16.05 -10.33
CA THR A 351 13.04 17.51 -10.29
C THR A 351 14.23 18.35 -9.88
N VAL A 352 15.15 17.81 -9.07
CA VAL A 352 16.27 18.56 -8.48
C VAL A 352 17.58 18.26 -9.18
N PHE A 353 17.78 17.03 -9.64
CA PHE A 353 19.04 16.61 -10.25
C PHE A 353 18.94 16.61 -11.78
N THR A 354 19.95 17.19 -12.42
CA THR A 354 20.14 17.10 -13.87
C THR A 354 20.90 15.81 -14.19
N GLY A 355 20.40 15.04 -15.15
CA GLY A 355 20.95 13.73 -15.52
C GLY A 355 20.38 13.25 -16.84
N LEU A 356 20.99 12.22 -17.43
CA LEU A 356 20.57 11.66 -18.73
C LEU A 356 19.16 11.04 -18.66
N HIS A 357 18.68 10.79 -17.45
CA HIS A 357 17.37 10.23 -17.14
C HIS A 357 16.38 11.23 -16.50
N SER A 358 16.73 12.52 -16.47
CA SER A 358 15.83 13.53 -15.93
C SER A 358 14.75 13.85 -16.94
N TYR A 359 13.51 13.53 -16.59
CA TYR A 359 12.32 13.79 -17.41
C TYR A 359 11.60 15.07 -16.93
N SER A 360 12.27 15.94 -16.17
CA SER A 360 11.67 17.11 -15.51
C SER A 360 10.85 17.94 -16.48
N GLY A 361 11.34 18.09 -17.72
CA GLY A 361 10.81 19.11 -18.64
C GLY A 361 10.93 20.53 -18.08
N LEU A 362 11.70 20.70 -16.99
CA LEU A 362 12.06 21.93 -16.31
C LEU A 362 13.49 22.31 -16.66
#